data_AF-A0A966HXF5-F1
#
_entry.id   AF-A0A966HXF5-F1
#
_cell.length_a   1.000
_cell.length_b   1.000
_cell.length_c   1.000
_cell.angle_alpha   90.00
_cell.angle_beta   90.00
_cell.angle_gamma   90.00
#
_symmetry.space_group_name_H-M   'P 1'
#
loop_
_entity.id
_entity.type
_entity.pdbx_description
1 polymer ?
#
loop_
_entity_poly.entity_id
_entity_poly.type
_entity_poly.pdbx_seq_one_letter_code
_entity_poly.pdbx_strand_id
1 'polypeptide(L)' 'MNQDELIAKLDLQPLEGEGGLYSTIYRDEFSNAIYFMIVSPDFSAWHRLPQAELWLHLSGDPLLLHTIE' A
#
# COMPACT_ATOMS: atom_id res chain seq x y z
N MET A 1 -11.16 5.00 13.76
CA MET A 1 -11.42 5.78 12.54
C MET A 1 -12.01 4.85 11.51
N ASN A 2 -12.98 5.33 10.75
CA ASN A 2 -13.52 4.56 9.62
C ASN A 2 -12.61 4.70 8.38
N GLN A 3 -12.95 3.99 7.30
CA GLN A 3 -12.21 4.01 6.04
C GLN A 3 -12.07 5.41 5.46
N ASP A 4 -13.17 6.16 5.32
CA ASP A 4 -13.17 7.47 4.66
C ASP A 4 -12.35 8.50 5.45
N GLU A 5 -12.39 8.45 6.78
CA GLU A 5 -11.56 9.25 7.67
C GLU A 5 -10.07 8.97 7.47
N LEU A 6 -9.68 7.71 7.27
CA LEU A 6 -8.29 7.33 7.00
C LEU A 6 -7.84 7.83 5.63
N ILE A 7 -8.67 7.65 4.59
CA ILE A 7 -8.38 8.13 3.24
C ILE A 7 -8.12 9.63 3.25
N ALA A 8 -9.03 10.40 3.84
CA ALA A 8 -8.90 11.85 3.90
C ALA A 8 -7.69 12.30 4.75
N LYS A 9 -7.44 11.65 5.90
CA LYS A 9 -6.35 12.04 6.80
C LYS A 9 -4.96 11.71 6.25
N LEU A 10 -4.83 10.60 5.53
CA LEU A 10 -3.57 10.11 4.98
C LEU A 10 -3.36 10.49 3.51
N ASP A 11 -4.27 11.29 2.94
CA ASP A 11 -4.27 11.71 1.52
C ASP A 11 -4.11 10.52 0.56
N LEU A 12 -4.86 9.44 0.82
CA LEU A 12 -4.75 8.23 0.03
C LEU A 12 -5.46 8.40 -1.31
N GLN A 13 -4.78 7.99 -2.38
CA GLN A 13 -5.27 8.01 -3.75
C GLN A 13 -5.21 6.59 -4.34
N PRO A 14 -6.03 6.25 -5.35
CA PRO A 14 -5.94 4.96 -6.04
C PRO A 14 -4.54 4.69 -6.60
N LEU A 15 -4.03 3.47 -6.40
CA LEU A 15 -2.79 3.01 -7.02
C LEU A 15 -3.10 2.39 -8.39
N GLU A 16 -2.87 3.15 -9.45
CA GLU A 16 -3.19 2.71 -10.82
C GLU A 16 -2.39 1.47 -11.22
N GLY A 17 -3.07 0.48 -11.80
CA GLY A 17 -2.47 -0.74 -12.34
C GLY A 17 -2.27 -1.87 -11.33
N GLU A 18 -2.16 -1.56 -10.03
CA GLU A 18 -1.93 -2.55 -8.97
C GLU A 18 -3.13 -2.75 -8.05
N GLY A 19 -3.97 -1.74 -7.84
CA GLY A 19 -5.09 -1.81 -6.89
C GLY A 19 -4.70 -1.36 -5.48
N GLY A 20 -5.70 -1.09 -4.65
CA GLY A 20 -5.52 -0.44 -3.37
C GLY A 20 -5.37 1.09 -3.45
N LEU A 21 -5.12 1.68 -2.29
CA LEU A 21 -4.96 3.11 -2.10
C LEU A 21 -3.58 3.39 -1.49
N TYR A 22 -2.92 4.45 -1.93
CA TYR A 22 -1.60 4.81 -1.45
C TYR A 22 -1.40 6.32 -1.28
N SER A 23 -0.39 6.69 -0.49
CA SER A 23 0.17 8.04 -0.50
C SER A 23 1.66 7.98 -0.18
N THR A 24 2.47 8.83 -0.82
CA THR A 24 3.91 8.89 -0.55
C THR A 24 4.18 9.70 0.70
N ILE A 25 4.95 9.15 1.64
CA ILE A 25 5.32 9.83 2.89
C ILE A 25 6.82 10.12 2.99
N TYR A 26 7.64 9.45 2.20
CA TYR A 26 9.08 9.67 2.15
C TYR A 26 9.63 9.33 0.77
N ARG A 27 10.58 10.13 0.28
CA ARG A 27 11.32 9.85 -0.93
C ARG A 27 12.67 10.56 -0.93
N ASP A 28 13.73 9.81 -1.18
CA ASP A 28 15.06 10.33 -1.46
C ASP A 28 15.73 9.55 -2.62
N GLU A 29 17.04 9.71 -2.78
CA GLU A 29 17.81 9.04 -3.83
C GLU A 29 17.92 7.51 -3.63
N PHE A 30 17.81 7.04 -2.38
CA PHE A 30 18.13 5.66 -2.02
C PHE A 30 16.91 4.84 -1.59
N SER A 31 15.80 5.50 -1.25
CA SER A 31 14.65 4.86 -0.63
C SER A 31 13.37 5.70 -0.79
N ASN A 32 12.25 5.03 -0.56
CA ASN A 32 10.94 5.66 -0.48
C ASN A 32 10.05 4.89 0.51
N ALA A 33 9.01 5.55 0.98
CA ALA A 33 7.98 4.92 1.78
C ALA A 33 6.60 5.48 1.42
N ILE A 34 5.60 4.61 1.45
CA ILE A 34 4.21 4.95 1.20
C ILE A 34 3.35 4.47 2.38
N TYR A 35 2.22 5.12 2.60
CA TYR A 35 1.06 4.43 3.16
C TYR A 35 0.41 3.60 2.06
N PHE A 36 -0.05 2.41 2.41
CA PHE A 36 -0.82 1.55 1.53
C PHE A 36 -2.01 0.96 2.31
N MET A 37 -3.20 0.98 1.70
CA MET A 37 -4.42 0.44 2.27
C MET A 37 -5.23 -0.30 1.21
N ILE A 38 -5.75 -1.46 1.56
CA ILE A 38 -6.67 -2.25 0.74
C ILE A 38 -7.98 -2.46 1.48
N VAL A 39 -9.08 -2.49 0.73
CA VAL A 39 -10.43 -2.72 1.27
C VAL A 39 -11.11 -3.77 0.42
N SER A 40 -11.67 -4.80 1.06
CA SER A 40 -12.42 -5.85 0.36
C SER A 40 -13.55 -5.26 -0.49
N PRO A 41 -13.74 -5.72 -1.75
CA PRO A 41 -13.14 -6.91 -2.37
C PRO A 41 -11.86 -6.63 -3.18
N ASP A 42 -11.21 -5.48 -3.04
CA ASP A 42 -10.03 -5.11 -3.80
C ASP A 42 -8.79 -5.94 -3.41
N PHE A 43 -7.80 -6.00 -4.30
CA PHE A 43 -6.55 -6.74 -4.10
C PHE A 43 -5.35 -6.02 -4.74
N SER A 44 -4.14 -6.37 -4.31
CA SER A 44 -2.91 -5.92 -4.97
C SER A 44 -2.55 -6.93 -6.06
N ALA A 45 -2.62 -6.49 -7.31
CA ALA A 45 -2.30 -7.29 -8.48
C ALA A 45 -0.81 -7.64 -8.52
N TRP A 46 -0.49 -8.76 -9.16
CA TRP A 46 0.89 -9.21 -9.32
C TRP A 46 1.76 -8.16 -10.01
N HIS A 47 2.86 -7.82 -9.35
CA HIS A 47 3.88 -6.92 -9.88
C HIS A 47 5.26 -7.38 -9.39
N ARG A 48 6.31 -6.77 -9.94
CA ARG A 48 7.70 -7.04 -9.56
C ARG A 48 8.46 -5.74 -9.46
N LEU A 49 9.17 -5.55 -8.36
CA LEU A 49 10.10 -4.45 -8.17
C LEU A 49 11.55 -4.94 -8.36
N PRO A 50 12.43 -4.11 -8.96
CA PRO A 50 13.86 -4.41 -9.02
C PRO A 50 14.58 -4.11 -7.70
N GLN A 51 13.91 -3.45 -6.74
CA GLN A 51 14.41 -3.17 -5.39
C GLN A 51 13.73 -4.06 -4.36
N ALA A 52 14.36 -4.19 -3.19
CA ALA A 52 13.75 -4.83 -2.04
C ALA A 52 12.57 -3.98 -1.52
N GLU A 53 11.50 -4.65 -1.10
CA GLU A 53 10.32 -4.02 -0.52
C GLU A 53 10.09 -4.58 0.89
N LEU A 54 9.74 -3.68 1.82
CA LEU A 54 9.42 -4.03 3.21
C LEU A 54 7.98 -3.62 3.52
N TRP A 55 7.22 -4.55 4.08
CA TRP A 55 5.85 -4.31 4.54
C TRP A 55 5.80 -4.14 6.06
N LEU A 56 5.16 -3.07 6.53
CA LEU A 56 4.93 -2.77 7.94
C LEU A 56 3.42 -2.73 8.20
N HIS A 57 2.90 -3.68 8.97
CA HIS A 57 1.48 -3.68 9.35
C HIS A 57 1.21 -2.57 10.38
N LEU A 58 0.34 -1.62 10.03
CA LEU A 58 0.01 -0.48 10.89
C LEU A 58 -1.31 -0.66 11.63
N SER A 59 -2.33 -1.22 10.97
CA SER A 59 -3.69 -1.35 11.48
C SER A 59 -4.55 -2.24 10.57
N GLY A 60 -5.74 -2.60 11.04
CA GLY A 60 -6.72 -3.38 10.29
C GLY A 60 -6.47 -4.89 10.36
N ASP A 61 -7.18 -5.61 9.50
CA ASP A 61 -7.07 -7.06 9.38
C ASP A 61 -5.69 -7.47 8.82
N PRO A 62 -5.25 -8.72 9.06
CA PRO A 62 -4.03 -9.24 8.44
C PRO A 62 -4.19 -9.35 6.92
N LEU A 63 -3.07 -9.26 6.19
CA LEU A 63 -3.01 -9.47 4.74
C LEU A 63 -2.35 -10.82 4.42
N LEU A 64 -2.75 -11.42 3.30
CA LEU A 64 -2.06 -12.56 2.72
C LEU A 64 -1.12 -12.07 1.61
N LEU A 65 0.19 -12.18 1.85
CA LEU A 65 1.20 -11.81 0.86
C LEU A 65 1.59 -13.04 0.05
N HIS A 66 1.27 -13.04 -1.23
CA HIS A 66 1.65 -14.10 -2.15
C HIS A 66 2.97 -13.74 -2.85
N THR A 67 3.92 -14.68 -2.86
CA THR A 67 5.20 -14.54 -3.56
C THR A 67 5.43 -15.71 -4.51
N ILE A 68 6.23 -15.48 -5.55
CA ILE A 68 6.69 -16.51 -6.49
C ILE A 68 8.22 -16.37 -6.55
N GLU A 69 8.93 -17.44 -6.19
CA GLU A 69 10.40 -17.52 -6.23
C GLU A 69 10.91 -18.11 -7.55
#